data_AF-A0A6A5H9T6-F1
#
_entry.id   AF-A0A6A5H9T6-F1
#
_cell.length_a   1.000
_cell.length_b   1.000
_cell.length_c   1.000
_cell.angle_alpha   90.00
_cell.angle_beta   90.00
_cell.angle_gamma   90.00
#
_symmetry.space_group_name_H-M   'P 1'
#
loop_
_entity.id
_entity.type
_entity.pdbx_description
1 polymer ?
#
loop_
_entity_poly.entity_id
_entity_poly.type
_entity_poly.pdbx_seq_one_letter_code
_entity_poly.pdbx_strand_id
1 'polypeptide(L)'
;MQRNSLILPMMSYKLDIFEFFALATILLWNIGLENQTEECARTGEKMKEQVKAELVHYMKYYKRIEEPGIRIASIVNLLPAVERCVKKIQDDMEMTQVFKLSKVVYN
;
A
#
# COMPACT_ATOMS: atom_id res chain seq x y z
N MET A 1 -8.60 15.97 10.35
CA MET A 1 -8.15 14.56 10.48
C MET A 1 -8.41 13.86 9.14
N GLN A 2 -7.38 13.48 8.38
CA GLN A 2 -7.46 12.75 7.10
C GLN A 2 -7.92 11.28 7.29
N ARG A 3 -8.85 11.03 8.21
CA ARG A 3 -9.28 9.67 8.63
C ARG A 3 -9.88 8.84 7.48
N ASN A 4 -10.20 9.50 6.37
CA ASN A 4 -10.95 8.97 5.23
C ASN A 4 -10.14 8.92 3.92
N SER A 5 -8.83 9.20 3.94
CA SER A 5 -8.00 9.27 2.72
C SER A 5 -7.88 7.94 1.97
N LEU A 6 -8.12 6.82 2.64
CA LEU A 6 -8.04 5.47 2.05
C LEU A 6 -9.40 4.77 2.03
N ILE A 7 -10.14 4.84 3.15
CA ILE A 7 -11.42 4.12 3.30
C ILE A 7 -12.44 4.61 2.27
N LEU A 8 -12.61 5.94 2.10
CA LEU A 8 -13.59 6.47 1.14
C LEU A 8 -13.22 6.12 -0.31
N PRO A 9 -11.96 6.28 -0.77
CA PRO A 9 -11.56 5.78 -2.08
C PRO A 9 -11.77 4.28 -2.27
N MET A 10 -11.41 3.45 -1.29
CA MET A 10 -11.63 2.00 -1.36
C MET A 10 -13.13 1.66 -1.50
N MET A 11 -13.99 2.32 -0.73
CA MET A 11 -15.45 2.18 -0.83
C MET A 11 -15.98 2.67 -2.19
N SER A 12 -15.50 3.81 -2.67
CA SER A 12 -15.88 4.37 -3.97
C SER A 12 -15.49 3.45 -5.12
N TYR A 13 -14.31 2.84 -5.03
CA TYR A 13 -13.85 1.83 -5.98
C TYR A 13 -14.52 0.47 -5.81
N LYS A 14 -15.36 0.30 -4.78
CA LYS A 14 -16.00 -0.97 -4.42
C LYS A 14 -14.97 -2.09 -4.40
N LEU A 15 -13.85 -1.83 -3.72
CA LEU A 15 -12.74 -2.76 -3.64
C LEU A 15 -13.22 -4.04 -2.97
N ASP A 16 -13.08 -5.17 -3.65
CA ASP A 16 -13.38 -6.46 -3.04
C ASP A 16 -12.16 -7.03 -2.29
N ILE A 17 -12.37 -8.19 -1.66
CA ILE A 17 -11.36 -8.86 -0.86
C ILE A 17 -10.17 -9.36 -1.69
N PHE A 18 -10.40 -9.78 -2.95
CA PHE A 18 -9.34 -10.27 -3.84
C PHE A 18 -8.45 -9.10 -4.28
N GLU A 19 -9.07 -8.01 -4.70
CA GLU A 19 -8.38 -6.75 -5.05
C GLU A 19 -7.61 -6.20 -3.85
N PHE A 20 -8.21 -6.24 -2.66
CA PHE A 20 -7.54 -5.82 -1.42
C PHE A 20 -6.30 -6.66 -1.12
N PHE A 21 -6.39 -7.99 -1.18
CA PHE A 21 -5.24 -8.86 -0.93
C PHE A 21 -4.17 -8.76 -2.00
N ALA A 22 -4.54 -8.52 -3.26
CA ALA A 22 -3.58 -8.22 -4.31
C ALA A 22 -2.79 -6.94 -4.00
N LEU A 23 -3.47 -5.85 -3.63
CA LEU A 23 -2.82 -4.60 -3.22
C LEU A 23 -1.95 -4.78 -1.97
N ALA A 24 -2.43 -5.53 -0.97
CA ALA A 24 -1.67 -5.82 0.24
C ALA A 24 -0.38 -6.60 -0.06
N THR A 25 -0.44 -7.56 -0.99
CA THR A 25 0.73 -8.32 -1.44
C THR A 25 1.74 -7.43 -2.16
N ILE A 26 1.26 -6.55 -3.04
CA ILE A 26 2.13 -5.57 -3.74
C ILE A 26 2.81 -4.64 -2.73
N LEU A 27 2.06 -4.16 -1.74
CA LEU A 27 2.58 -3.28 -0.68
C LEU A 27 3.59 -3.99 0.23
N LEU A 28 3.30 -5.23 0.62
CA LEU A 28 4.17 -6.04 1.49
C LEU A 28 5.55 -6.25 0.87
N TRP A 29 5.59 -6.54 -0.42
CA TRP A 29 6.83 -6.76 -1.17
C TRP A 29 7.40 -5.47 -1.76
N ASN A 30 7.47 -4.41 -0.94
CA ASN A 30 8.24 -3.22 -1.29
C ASN A 30 9.73 -3.55 -1.23
N ILE A 31 10.33 -3.77 -2.40
CA ILE A 31 11.74 -4.14 -2.55
C ILE A 31 12.64 -2.91 -2.48
N GLY A 32 13.91 -3.09 -2.11
CA GLY A 32 14.90 -2.00 -2.06
C GLY A 32 15.02 -1.34 -0.69
N LEU A 33 14.60 -2.02 0.37
CA LEU A 33 14.87 -1.60 1.74
C LEU A 33 16.36 -1.74 2.04
N GLU A 34 16.90 -0.79 2.80
CA GLU A 34 18.30 -0.84 3.24
C GLU A 34 18.55 -2.14 4.02
N ASN A 35 19.67 -2.80 3.74
CA ASN A 35 20.06 -4.11 4.30
C ASN A 35 19.17 -5.31 3.88
N GLN A 36 18.28 -5.17 2.90
CA GLN A 36 17.57 -6.31 2.32
C GLN A 36 18.51 -7.16 1.46
N THR A 37 18.43 -8.49 1.61
CA THR A 37 19.22 -9.41 0.78
C THR A 37 18.69 -9.44 -0.66
N GLU A 38 19.59 -9.66 -1.62
CA GLU A 38 19.21 -9.80 -3.03
C GLU A 38 18.23 -10.96 -3.26
N GLU A 39 18.36 -12.06 -2.50
CA GLU A 39 17.44 -13.19 -2.55
C GLU A 39 16.02 -12.81 -2.12
N CYS A 40 15.89 -12.01 -1.05
CA CYS A 40 14.61 -11.50 -0.61
C CYS A 40 13.99 -10.57 -1.67
N ALA A 41 14.78 -9.70 -2.27
CA ALA A 41 14.32 -8.82 -3.36
C ALA A 41 13.83 -9.62 -4.58
N ARG A 42 14.58 -10.65 -5.01
CA ARG A 42 14.17 -11.56 -6.09
C ARG A 42 12.87 -12.30 -5.78
N THR A 43 12.70 -12.74 -4.53
CA THR A 43 11.47 -13.42 -4.07
C THR A 43 10.29 -12.44 -4.11
N GLY A 44 10.48 -11.22 -3.62
CA GLY A 44 9.45 -10.19 -3.65
C GLY A 44 9.02 -9.81 -5.07
N GLU A 45 9.96 -9.73 -6.01
CA GLU A 45 9.62 -9.45 -7.41
C GLU A 45 8.76 -10.57 -8.02
N LYS A 46 9.14 -11.84 -7.81
CA LYS A 46 8.36 -13.00 -8.27
C LYS A 46 6.94 -13.00 -7.70
N MET A 47 6.79 -12.69 -6.41
CA MET A 47 5.47 -12.61 -5.76
C MET A 47 4.61 -11.49 -6.35
N LYS A 48 5.20 -10.32 -6.61
CA LYS A 48 4.51 -9.20 -7.26
C LYS A 48 4.09 -9.53 -8.69
N GLU A 49 4.95 -10.19 -9.47
CA GLU A 49 4.63 -10.61 -10.83
C GLU A 49 3.46 -11.60 -10.84
N GLN A 50 3.51 -12.61 -9.97
CA GLN A 50 2.45 -13.62 -9.88
C GLN A 50 1.12 -12.97 -9.47
N VAL A 51 1.09 -12.13 -8.44
CA VAL A 51 -0.16 -11.51 -7.99
C VAL A 51 -0.72 -10.52 -9.03
N LYS A 52 0.13 -9.83 -9.79
CA LYS A 52 -0.31 -8.98 -10.91
C LYS A 52 -0.95 -9.81 -12.03
N ALA A 53 -0.36 -10.96 -12.37
CA ALA A 53 -0.93 -11.86 -13.37
C ALA A 53 -2.29 -12.40 -12.93
N GLU A 54 -2.42 -12.84 -11.67
CA GLU A 54 -3.68 -13.30 -11.09
C GLU A 54 -4.73 -12.18 -11.05
N LEU A 55 -4.32 -10.95 -10.73
CA LEU A 55 -5.21 -9.79 -10.75
C LEU A 55 -5.73 -9.50 -12.17
N VAL A 56 -4.86 -9.55 -13.18
CA VAL A 56 -5.28 -9.41 -14.59
C VAL A 56 -6.26 -10.51 -14.98
N HIS A 57 -5.97 -11.76 -14.61
CA HIS A 57 -6.85 -12.88 -14.88
C HIS A 57 -8.22 -12.70 -14.20
N TYR A 58 -8.24 -12.37 -12.92
CA TYR A 58 -9.45 -12.12 -12.15
C TYR A 58 -10.32 -11.02 -12.76
N MET A 59 -9.71 -9.89 -13.14
CA MET A 59 -10.43 -8.78 -13.77
C MET A 59 -11.06 -9.17 -15.10
N LYS A 60 -10.31 -9.90 -15.94
CA LYS A 60 -10.74 -10.28 -17.29
C LYS A 60 -11.81 -11.36 -17.29
N TYR A 61 -11.60 -12.42 -16.51
CA TYR A 61 -12.42 -13.65 -16.63
C TYR A 61 -13.52 -13.75 -15.58
N TYR A 62 -13.23 -13.35 -14.33
CA TYR A 62 -14.22 -13.41 -13.26
C TYR A 62 -15.10 -12.16 -13.24
N LYS A 63 -14.49 -10.97 -13.17
CA LYS A 63 -15.24 -9.71 -13.17
C LYS A 63 -15.74 -9.26 -14.54
N ARG A 64 -15.17 -9.79 -15.62
CA ARG A 64 -15.51 -9.44 -17.01
C ARG A 64 -15.43 -7.93 -17.26
N ILE A 65 -14.41 -7.28 -16.70
CA ILE A 65 -14.14 -5.86 -16.95
C ILE A 65 -13.65 -5.72 -18.39
N GLU A 66 -14.24 -4.79 -19.14
CA GLU A 66 -13.88 -4.48 -20.54
C GLU A 66 -12.43 -4.02 -20.66
N GLU A 67 -12.02 -3.14 -19.74
CA GLU A 67 -10.66 -2.57 -19.67
C GLU A 67 -9.97 -2.92 -18.33
N PRO A 68 -9.46 -4.17 -18.16
CA PRO A 68 -8.80 -4.60 -16.93
C PRO A 68 -7.64 -3.68 -16.50
N GLY A 69 -6.88 -3.17 -17.47
CA GLY A 69 -5.74 -2.28 -17.20
C GLY A 69 -6.15 -0.98 -16.51
N ILE A 70 -7.21 -0.33 -16.98
CA ILE A 70 -7.72 0.92 -16.38
C ILE A 70 -8.20 0.66 -14.95
N ARG A 71 -8.91 -0.45 -14.72
CA ARG A 71 -9.36 -0.83 -13.38
C ARG A 71 -8.20 -1.09 -12.43
N ILE A 72 -7.20 -1.86 -12.87
CA ILE A 72 -6.00 -2.16 -12.08
C ILE A 72 -5.23 -0.88 -11.75
N ALA A 73 -5.00 -0.01 -12.74
CA ALA A 73 -4.33 1.27 -12.51
C ALA A 73 -5.07 2.12 -11.46
N SER A 74 -6.41 2.15 -11.53
CA SER A 74 -7.24 2.91 -10.58
C SER A 74 -7.07 2.43 -9.14
N ILE A 75 -6.99 1.12 -8.91
CA ILE A 75 -6.83 0.57 -7.55
C ILE A 75 -5.38 0.61 -7.06
N VAL A 76 -4.40 0.44 -7.95
CA VAL A 76 -2.96 0.56 -7.62
C VAL A 76 -2.61 1.99 -7.22
N ASN A 77 -3.31 3.00 -7.75
CA ASN A 77 -3.16 4.40 -7.34
C ASN A 77 -3.55 4.67 -5.87
N LEU A 78 -4.12 3.68 -5.15
CA LEU A 78 -4.30 3.76 -3.71
C LEU A 78 -2.99 3.56 -2.93
N LEU A 79 -1.99 2.85 -3.49
CA LEU A 79 -0.76 2.51 -2.77
C LEU A 79 0.04 3.74 -2.30
N PRO A 80 0.24 4.79 -3.13
CA PRO A 80 0.92 6.01 -2.66
C PRO A 80 0.16 6.73 -1.54
N ALA A 81 -1.16 6.59 -1.47
CA ALA A 81 -1.94 7.15 -0.37
C ALA A 81 -1.66 6.41 0.96
N VAL A 82 -1.38 5.11 0.89
CA VAL A 82 -0.95 4.31 2.06
C VAL A 82 0.41 4.80 2.56
N GLU A 83 1.38 4.96 1.65
CA GLU A 83 2.72 5.46 1.99
C GLU A 83 2.67 6.83 2.68
N ARG A 84 1.85 7.76 2.16
CA ARG A 84 1.65 9.07 2.79
C ARG A 84 1.05 8.97 4.19
N CYS A 85 0.12 8.04 4.42
CA CYS A 85 -0.46 7.82 5.74
C CYS A 85 0.58 7.28 6.72
N VAL A 86 1.40 6.32 6.29
CA VAL A 86 2.49 5.76 7.11
C VAL A 86 3.50 6.85 7.48
N LYS A 87 3.95 7.64 6.50
CA LYS A 87 4.89 8.74 6.75
C LYS A 87 4.34 9.74 7.76
N LYS A 88 3.07 10.15 7.61
CA LYS A 88 2.42 11.05 8.55
C LYS A 88 2.37 10.48 9.98
N ILE A 89 2.07 9.20 10.11
CA ILE A 89 2.05 8.52 11.43
C ILE A 89 3.45 8.54 12.05
N GLN A 90 4.49 8.28 11.26
CA GLN A 90 5.88 8.35 11.72
C GLN A 90 6.25 9.77 12.16
N ASP A 91 5.98 10.77 11.32
CA ASP A 91 6.24 12.19 11.63
C ASP A 91 5.52 12.63 12.93
N ASP A 92 4.23 12.25 13.10
CA ASP A 92 3.45 12.56 14.30
C ASP A 92 4.03 11.87 15.56
N MET A 93 4.56 10.64 15.42
CA MET A 93 5.23 9.91 16.51
C MET A 93 6.54 10.57 16.92
N GLU A 94 7.37 10.96 15.96
CA GLU A 94 8.65 11.65 16.19
C GLU A 94 8.42 13.00 16.88
N MET A 95 7.46 13.80 16.41
CA MET A 95 7.10 15.06 17.06
C MET A 95 6.67 14.85 18.53
N THR A 96 5.89 13.81 18.82
CA THR A 96 5.49 13.48 20.20
C THR A 96 6.70 13.16 21.09
N GLN A 97 7.72 12.49 20.56
CA GLN A 97 8.96 12.22 21.30
C GLN A 97 9.74 13.50 21.58
N VAL A 98 9.87 14.39 20.59
CA VAL A 98 10.53 15.71 20.76
C VAL A 98 9.85 16.54 21.85
N PHE A 99 8.50 16.60 21.87
CA PHE A 99 7.76 17.32 22.90
C PHE A 99 7.91 16.73 24.32
N LYS A 100 8.14 15.41 24.43
CA LYS A 100 8.44 14.78 25.72
C LYS A 100 9.82 15.18 26.21
N LEU A 101 10.83 15.18 25.32
CA LEU A 101 12.19 15.57 25.66
C LEU A 101 12.28 17.05 26.06
N SER A 102 11.60 17.95 25.34
CA SER A 102 11.61 19.38 25.71
C SER A 102 11.01 19.63 27.09
N LYS A 103 9.95 18.92 27.50
CA LYS A 103 9.40 19.02 28.86
C LYS A 103 10.34 18.50 29.95
N VAL A 104 11.23 17.56 29.65
CA VAL A 104 12.24 17.06 30.62
C VAL A 104 13.40 18.04 30.76
N VAL A 105 13.76 18.77 29.70
CA VAL A 105 14.87 19.74 29.72
C VAL A 105 14.50 21.07 30.41
N TYR A 106 13.21 21.41 30.48
CA TYR A 106 12.71 22.63 31.13
C TYR A 106 12.09 22.40 32.53
N ASN A 107 12.34 21.25 33.16
CA ASN A 107 12.08 20.99 34.58
C ASN A 107 13.38 20.58 35.28
#